data_AF-D4KWE9-F1
#
_entry.id   AF-D4KWE9-F1
#
_cell.length_a   1.000
_cell.length_b   1.000
_cell.length_c   1.000
_cell.angle_alpha   90.00
_cell.angle_beta   90.00
_cell.angle_gamma   90.00
#
_symmetry.space_group_name_H-M   'P 1'
#
loop_
_entity.id
_entity.type
_entity.pdbx_description
1 polymer ?
#
loop_
_entity_poly.entity_id
_entity_poly.type
_entity_poly.pdbx_seq_one_letter_code
_entity_poly.pdbx_strand_id
1 'polypeptide(L)'
;MDQVQNMELSKDQIIQELIALLNQNQQKEAANDVFEMATLIDGMGKRLEQVTEELSNVRKQLEKMEQEKADKTLKATVRKAVESLEQQCQKMKQQLFEIKTEVKAKASEIVAEAKAKGKAALHKVSEFLGIKDKLESVRDNVR
;
A
#
# COMPACT_ATOMS: atom_id res chain seq x y z
N MET A 1 -7.16 16.06 9.05
CA MET A 1 -7.49 14.93 9.93
C MET A 1 -6.67 13.77 9.41
N ASP A 2 -5.38 13.67 9.73
CA ASP A 2 -4.46 12.82 8.97
C ASP A 2 -3.45 12.06 9.86
N GLN A 3 -3.83 11.76 11.10
CA GLN A 3 -2.97 11.00 12.02
C GLN A 3 -2.99 9.48 11.79
N VAL A 4 -3.72 8.98 10.79
CA VAL A 4 -3.83 7.53 10.51
C VAL A 4 -2.91 7.08 9.35
N GLN A 5 -2.28 8.01 8.63
CA GLN A 5 -1.59 7.67 7.37
C GLN A 5 -0.22 6.98 7.53
N ASN A 6 0.41 7.00 8.72
CA ASN A 6 1.83 6.60 8.84
C ASN A 6 2.13 5.45 9.82
N MET A 7 1.17 4.57 10.13
CA MET A 7 1.51 3.30 10.78
C MET A 7 1.87 2.26 9.72
N GLU A 8 3.11 1.77 9.76
CA GLU A 8 3.55 0.60 9.00
C GLU A 8 2.65 -0.59 9.36
N LEU A 9 2.00 -1.17 8.34
CA LEU A 9 1.11 -2.31 8.48
C LEU A 9 1.86 -3.52 9.06
N SER A 10 3.14 -3.66 8.73
CA SER A 10 4.03 -4.68 9.32
C SER A 10 4.18 -4.54 10.83
N LYS A 11 3.97 -3.34 11.40
CA LYS A 11 4.02 -3.08 12.85
C LYS A 11 2.63 -2.96 13.49
N ASP A 12 1.56 -3.11 12.70
CA ASP A 12 0.21 -3.05 13.22
C ASP A 12 -0.03 -4.18 14.22
N GLN A 13 -0.64 -3.84 15.36
CA GLN A 13 -0.83 -4.79 16.47
C GLN A 13 -1.64 -6.02 16.04
N ILE A 14 -2.64 -5.85 15.19
CA ILE A 14 -3.48 -6.96 14.70
C ILE A 14 -2.66 -7.89 13.79
N ILE A 15 -1.81 -7.32 12.94
CA ILE A 15 -0.94 -8.10 12.04
C ILE A 15 0.09 -8.90 12.85
N GLN A 16 0.73 -8.26 13.83
CA GLN A 16 1.66 -8.92 14.74
C GLN A 16 0.98 -10.04 15.54
N GLU A 17 -0.25 -9.81 15.99
CA GLU A 17 -1.04 -10.82 16.69
C GLU A 17 -1.40 -12.00 15.79
N LEU A 18 -1.78 -11.76 14.53
CA LEU A 18 -2.03 -12.80 13.55
C LEU A 18 -0.78 -13.66 13.31
N ILE A 19 0.38 -13.03 13.11
CA ILE A 19 1.67 -13.70 12.93
C ILE A 19 2.02 -14.56 14.16
N ALA A 20 1.80 -14.03 15.37
CA ALA A 20 2.05 -14.75 16.60
C ALA A 20 1.15 -15.99 16.72
N LEU A 21 -0.15 -15.86 16.42
CA LEU A 21 -1.10 -16.98 16.42
C LEU A 21 -0.70 -18.06 15.41
N LEU A 22 -0.29 -17.67 14.20
CA LEU A 22 0.17 -18.61 13.18
C LEU A 22 1.43 -19.37 13.64
N ASN A 23 2.40 -18.68 14.22
CA ASN A 23 3.61 -19.28 14.77
C ASN A 23 3.32 -20.26 15.91
N GLN A 24 2.42 -19.91 16.82
CA GLN A 24 1.98 -20.79 17.92
C GLN A 24 1.31 -22.07 17.40
N ASN A 25 0.70 -22.02 16.21
CA ASN A 25 0.03 -23.15 15.57
C ASN A 25 0.91 -23.92 14.56
N GLN A 26 2.23 -23.69 14.59
CA GLN A 26 3.23 -24.29 13.69
C GLN A 26 3.04 -23.92 12.20
N GLN A 27 2.32 -22.85 11.90
CA GLN A 27 2.11 -22.33 10.54
C GLN A 27 3.11 -21.22 10.20
N LYS A 28 4.40 -21.55 10.25
CA LYS A 28 5.49 -20.58 10.04
C LYS A 28 5.48 -19.95 8.64
N GLU A 29 5.16 -20.74 7.62
CA GLU A 29 5.08 -20.29 6.22
C GLU A 29 4.00 -19.21 6.07
N ALA A 30 2.79 -19.48 6.54
CA ALA A 30 1.69 -18.52 6.53
C ALA A 30 2.01 -17.25 7.35
N ALA A 31 2.70 -17.39 8.49
CA ALA A 31 3.14 -16.26 9.28
C ALA A 31 4.15 -15.37 8.53
N ASN A 32 5.08 -16.00 7.80
CA ASN A 32 6.04 -15.31 6.95
C ASN A 32 5.34 -14.62 5.77
N ASP A 33 4.39 -15.27 5.11
CA ASP A 33 3.65 -14.69 4.01
C ASP A 33 2.84 -13.45 4.43
N VAL A 34 2.20 -13.50 5.62
CA VAL A 34 1.49 -12.35 6.20
C VAL A 34 2.47 -11.19 6.45
N PHE A 35 3.66 -11.48 6.97
CA PHE A 35 4.69 -10.48 7.21
C PHE A 35 5.24 -9.88 5.91
N GLU A 36 5.53 -10.71 4.91
CA GLU A 36 5.98 -10.27 3.58
C GLU A 36 4.94 -9.39 2.89
N MET A 37 3.65 -9.75 2.98
CA MET A 37 2.58 -8.92 2.44
C MET A 37 2.53 -7.55 3.13
N ALA A 38 2.61 -7.52 4.46
CA ALA A 38 2.55 -6.28 5.22
C ALA A 38 3.75 -5.36 4.92
N THR A 39 4.96 -5.94 4.84
CA THR A 39 6.18 -5.19 4.49
C THR A 39 6.17 -4.70 3.04
N LEU A 40 5.62 -5.47 2.11
CA LEU A 40 5.44 -5.05 0.71
C LEU A 40 4.50 -3.84 0.62
N ILE A 41 3.36 -3.87 1.32
CA ILE A 41 2.43 -2.74 1.39
C ILE A 41 3.12 -1.49 1.94
N ASP A 42 3.92 -1.63 3.00
CA ASP A 42 4.67 -0.52 3.59
C ASP A 42 5.73 0.04 2.62
N GLY A 43 6.45 -0.83 1.91
CA GLY A 43 7.43 -0.43 0.90
C GLY A 43 6.78 0.32 -0.27
N MET A 44 5.61 -0.13 -0.72
CA MET A 44 4.84 0.55 -1.77
C MET A 44 4.31 1.91 -1.31
N GLY A 45 3.89 2.03 -0.04
CA GLY A 45 3.50 3.29 0.56
C GLY A 45 4.62 4.32 0.51
N LYS A 46 5.82 3.93 0.97
CA LYS A 46 7.03 4.77 0.92
C LYS A 46 7.40 5.18 -0.50
N ARG A 47 7.31 4.25 -1.46
CA ARG A 47 7.62 4.56 -2.86
C ARG A 47 6.61 5.54 -3.46
N LEU A 48 5.32 5.41 -3.15
CA LEU A 48 4.30 6.37 -3.59
C LEU A 48 4.50 7.77 -2.96
N GLU A 49 4.95 7.84 -1.71
CA GLU A 49 5.33 9.10 -1.08
C GLU A 49 6.49 9.77 -1.81
N GLN A 50 7.57 9.03 -2.09
CA GLN A 50 8.72 9.52 -2.86
C GLN A 50 8.31 10.02 -4.24
N VAL A 51 7.53 9.23 -4.99
CA VAL A 51 7.04 9.64 -6.32
C VAL A 51 6.17 10.89 -6.23
N THR A 52 5.34 11.02 -5.19
CA THR A 52 4.52 12.24 -4.99
C THR A 52 5.38 13.46 -4.70
N GLU A 53 6.43 13.31 -3.91
CA GLU A 53 7.37 14.39 -3.57
C GLU A 53 8.16 14.84 -4.80
N GLU A 54 8.71 13.90 -5.56
CA GLU A 54 9.39 14.18 -6.83
C GLU A 54 8.46 14.89 -7.81
N LEU A 55 7.22 14.43 -7.92
CA LEU A 55 6.24 15.03 -8.82
C LEU A 55 5.87 16.46 -8.40
N SER A 56 5.75 16.73 -7.10
CA SER A 56 5.59 18.09 -6.56
C SER A 56 6.76 18.99 -6.94
N ASN A 57 7.99 18.46 -6.95
CA ASN A 57 9.17 19.20 -7.39
C ASN A 57 9.15 19.46 -8.91
N VAL A 58 8.72 18.49 -9.72
CA VAL A 58 8.54 18.67 -11.17
C VAL A 58 7.49 19.75 -11.45
N ARG A 59 6.38 19.77 -10.70
CA ARG A 59 5.33 20.79 -10.81
C ARG A 59 5.88 22.19 -10.51
N LYS A 60 6.68 22.35 -9.46
CA LYS A 60 7.35 23.63 -9.15
C LYS A 60 8.33 24.07 -10.24
N GLN A 61 9.03 23.13 -10.87
CA GLN A 61 9.91 23.44 -12.00
C GLN A 61 9.12 23.88 -13.23
N LEU A 62 7.98 23.24 -13.50
CA LEU A 62 7.06 23.64 -14.56
C LEU A 62 6.56 25.09 -14.36
N GLU A 63 6.15 25.46 -13.15
CA GLU A 63 5.70 26.82 -12.82
C GLU A 63 6.79 27.87 -13.07
N LYS A 64 8.07 27.54 -12.79
CA LYS A 64 9.21 28.41 -13.11
C LYS A 64 9.42 28.53 -14.63
N MET A 65 9.33 27.43 -15.36
CA MET A 65 9.41 27.45 -16.84
C MET A 65 8.26 28.22 -17.48
N GLU A 66 7.06 28.21 -16.87
CA GLU A 66 5.91 28.99 -17.34
C GLU A 66 6.21 30.50 -17.38
N GLN A 67 7.04 31.00 -16.46
CA GLN A 67 7.48 32.40 -16.39
C GLN A 67 8.54 32.76 -17.45
N GLU A 68 9.25 31.79 -18.01
CA GLU A 68 10.25 32.01 -19.07
C GLU A 68 9.60 32.07 -20.48
N LYS A 69 10.26 32.69 -21.47
CA LYS A 69 9.83 32.70 -22.89
C LYS A 69 9.97 31.32 -23.60
N ALA A 70 9.82 30.22 -22.88
CA ALA A 70 9.84 28.88 -23.43
C ALA A 70 8.58 28.55 -24.26
N ASP A 71 8.71 27.60 -25.19
CA ASP A 71 7.67 27.19 -26.16
C ASP A 71 6.37 26.76 -25.46
N LYS A 72 5.24 27.38 -25.85
CA LYS A 72 3.90 27.11 -25.29
C LYS A 72 3.45 25.66 -25.49
N THR A 73 3.86 25.03 -26.59
CA THR A 73 3.51 23.65 -26.93
C THR A 73 4.23 22.65 -26.04
N LEU A 74 5.51 22.92 -25.76
CA LEU A 74 6.31 22.12 -24.83
C LEU A 74 5.73 22.19 -23.42
N LYS A 75 5.40 23.40 -22.93
CA LYS A 75 4.77 23.59 -21.61
C LYS A 75 3.46 22.83 -21.46
N ALA A 76 2.57 22.92 -22.45
CA ALA A 76 1.30 22.21 -22.43
C ALA A 76 1.48 20.68 -22.39
N THR A 77 2.46 20.16 -23.11
CA THR A 77 2.77 18.72 -23.13
C THR A 77 3.29 18.24 -21.78
N VAL A 78 4.24 18.96 -21.18
CA VAL A 78 4.79 18.60 -19.86
C VAL A 78 3.72 18.73 -18.79
N ARG A 79 2.90 19.79 -18.82
CA ARG A 79 1.77 19.95 -17.88
C ARG A 79 0.81 18.77 -17.93
N LYS A 80 0.41 18.34 -19.13
CA LYS A 80 -0.48 17.19 -19.30
C LYS A 80 0.16 15.89 -18.78
N ALA A 81 1.46 15.71 -18.97
CA ALA A 81 2.18 14.56 -18.43
C ALA A 81 2.20 14.59 -16.88
N VAL A 82 2.46 15.75 -16.28
CA VAL A 82 2.43 15.94 -14.81
C VAL A 82 1.04 15.66 -14.27
N GLU A 83 -0.02 16.26 -14.83
CA GLU A 83 -1.41 16.05 -14.40
C GLU A 83 -1.83 14.56 -14.53
N SER A 84 -1.41 13.89 -15.61
CA SER A 84 -1.66 12.45 -15.79
C SER A 84 -0.94 11.62 -14.72
N LEU A 85 0.32 11.95 -14.40
CA LEU A 85 1.08 11.25 -13.36
C LEU A 85 0.50 11.52 -11.96
N GLU A 86 0.00 12.73 -11.68
CA GLU A 86 -0.71 13.06 -10.43
C GLU A 86 -1.94 12.17 -10.25
N GLN A 87 -2.77 12.08 -11.28
CA GLN A 87 -3.98 11.25 -11.25
C GLN A 87 -3.64 9.77 -11.03
N GLN A 88 -2.59 9.26 -11.70
CA GLN A 88 -2.12 7.90 -11.49
C GLN A 88 -1.61 7.68 -10.06
N CYS A 89 -0.82 8.61 -9.51
CA CYS A 89 -0.35 8.53 -8.12
C CYS A 89 -1.50 8.53 -7.12
N GLN A 90 -2.51 9.37 -7.31
CA GLN A 90 -3.69 9.41 -6.45
C GLN A 90 -4.50 8.10 -6.52
N LYS A 91 -4.69 7.56 -7.73
CA LYS A 91 -5.35 6.26 -7.91
C LYS A 91 -4.60 5.14 -7.20
N MET A 92 -3.28 5.09 -7.35
CA MET A 92 -2.45 4.08 -6.68
C MET A 92 -2.49 4.21 -5.15
N LYS A 93 -2.46 5.44 -4.61
CA LYS A 93 -2.63 5.67 -3.17
C LYS A 93 -3.98 5.17 -2.66
N GLN A 94 -5.05 5.45 -3.39
CA GLN A 94 -6.39 4.99 -3.02
C GLN A 94 -6.46 3.45 -3.02
N GLN A 95 -5.95 2.79 -4.06
CA GLN A 95 -5.91 1.33 -4.13
C GLN A 95 -5.07 0.72 -3.00
N LEU A 96 -3.91 1.31 -2.69
CA LEU A 96 -3.07 0.84 -1.59
C LEU A 96 -3.75 1.00 -0.22
N PHE A 97 -4.48 2.10 -0.03
CA PHE A 97 -5.26 2.33 1.18
C PHE A 97 -6.40 1.33 1.35
N GLU A 98 -7.12 1.02 0.27
CA GLU A 98 -8.15 -0.01 0.25
C GLU A 98 -7.58 -1.39 0.61
N ILE A 99 -6.45 -1.78 -0.01
CA ILE A 99 -5.76 -3.03 0.30
C ILE A 99 -5.35 -3.07 1.77
N LYS A 100 -4.74 -1.99 2.29
CA LYS A 100 -4.33 -1.90 3.70
C LYS A 100 -5.52 -2.09 4.65
N THR A 101 -6.67 -1.52 4.30
CA THR A 101 -7.90 -1.61 5.09
C THR A 101 -8.48 -3.02 5.03
N GLU A 102 -8.55 -3.64 3.84
CA GLU A 102 -9.00 -5.02 3.64
C GLU A 102 -8.12 -6.00 4.43
N VAL A 103 -6.79 -5.84 4.33
CA VAL A 103 -5.80 -6.65 5.06
C VAL A 103 -6.01 -6.57 6.57
N LYS A 104 -6.16 -5.36 7.12
CA LYS A 104 -6.39 -5.17 8.56
C LYS A 104 -7.72 -5.74 9.04
N ALA A 105 -8.77 -5.59 8.25
CA ALA A 105 -10.10 -6.13 8.56
C ALA A 105 -10.07 -7.66 8.58
N LYS A 106 -9.50 -8.30 7.55
CA LYS A 106 -9.37 -9.77 7.51
C LYS A 106 -8.47 -10.29 8.63
N ALA A 107 -7.35 -9.64 8.91
CA ALA A 107 -6.50 -10.05 10.02
C ALA A 107 -7.25 -9.99 11.37
N SER A 108 -8.05 -8.94 11.58
CA SER A 108 -8.86 -8.79 12.80
C SER A 108 -9.90 -9.91 12.94
N GLU A 109 -10.59 -10.26 11.84
CA GLU A 109 -11.54 -11.37 11.81
C GLU A 109 -10.87 -12.70 12.12
N ILE A 110 -9.74 -12.99 11.48
CA ILE A 110 -8.99 -14.24 11.68
C ILE A 110 -8.49 -14.33 13.12
N VAL A 111 -7.93 -13.25 13.67
CA VAL A 111 -7.47 -13.21 15.07
C VAL A 111 -8.63 -13.46 16.04
N ALA A 112 -9.78 -12.80 15.83
CA ALA A 112 -10.96 -12.99 16.68
C ALA A 112 -11.47 -14.43 16.61
N GLU A 113 -11.55 -15.02 15.42
CA GLU A 113 -12.00 -16.40 15.26
C GLU A 113 -10.98 -17.42 15.76
N ALA A 114 -9.68 -17.19 15.58
CA ALA A 114 -8.63 -18.04 16.12
C ALA A 114 -8.64 -18.04 17.65
N LYS A 115 -8.94 -16.89 18.28
CA LYS A 115 -9.16 -16.81 19.74
C LYS A 115 -10.40 -17.57 20.19
N ALA A 116 -11.48 -17.55 19.41
CA ALA A 116 -12.75 -18.19 19.79
C ALA A 116 -12.81 -19.70 19.48
N LYS A 117 -12.28 -20.11 18.33
CA LYS A 117 -12.40 -21.47 17.75
C LYS A 117 -11.06 -22.21 17.67
N GLY A 118 -9.95 -21.58 18.05
CA GLY A 118 -8.61 -22.16 17.98
C GLY A 118 -8.10 -22.35 16.54
N LYS A 119 -7.23 -23.34 16.35
CA LYS A 119 -6.55 -23.65 15.09
C LYS A 119 -7.48 -23.79 13.88
N ALA A 120 -8.73 -24.22 14.09
CA ALA A 120 -9.70 -24.43 13.03
C ALA A 120 -10.02 -23.15 12.23
N ALA A 121 -9.91 -21.96 12.84
CA ALA A 121 -10.17 -20.70 12.15
C ALA A 121 -8.99 -20.20 11.30
N LEU A 122 -7.78 -20.70 11.53
CA LEU A 122 -6.58 -20.26 10.81
C LEU A 122 -6.57 -20.68 9.34
N HIS A 123 -7.45 -21.59 8.91
CA HIS A 123 -7.63 -21.88 7.49
C HIS A 123 -8.02 -20.63 6.67
N LYS A 124 -8.71 -19.66 7.29
CA LYS A 124 -9.08 -18.37 6.68
C LYS A 124 -7.88 -17.49 6.33
N VAL A 125 -6.68 -17.79 6.83
CA VAL A 125 -5.45 -17.11 6.36
C VAL A 125 -5.22 -17.31 4.86
N SER A 126 -5.71 -18.40 4.27
CA SER A 126 -5.68 -18.56 2.82
C SER A 126 -6.44 -17.43 2.09
N GLU A 127 -7.55 -16.93 2.64
CA GLU A 127 -8.30 -15.79 2.09
C GLU A 127 -7.59 -14.45 2.29
N PHE A 128 -6.77 -14.35 3.35
CA PHE A 128 -5.87 -13.22 3.55
C PHE A 128 -4.79 -13.20 2.46
N LEU A 129 -4.20 -14.37 2.16
CA LEU A 129 -3.20 -14.52 1.10
C LEU A 129 -3.75 -14.26 -0.30
N GLY A 130 -5.04 -14.49 -0.54
CA GLY A 130 -5.71 -14.10 -1.80
C GLY A 130 -5.70 -12.59 -2.09
N ILE A 131 -5.40 -11.74 -1.11
CA ILE A 131 -5.20 -10.29 -1.34
C ILE A 131 -3.87 -10.03 -2.07
N LYS A 132 -2.93 -10.99 -2.05
CA LYS A 132 -1.62 -10.87 -2.71
C LYS A 132 -1.75 -10.53 -4.19
N ASP A 133 -2.67 -11.17 -4.91
CA ASP A 133 -2.89 -10.92 -6.34
C ASP A 133 -3.30 -9.47 -6.63
N LYS A 134 -4.16 -8.88 -5.78
CA LYS A 134 -4.54 -7.46 -5.88
C LYS A 134 -3.35 -6.55 -5.61
N LEU A 135 -2.52 -6.90 -4.62
CA LEU A 135 -1.32 -6.16 -4.27
C LEU A 135 -0.27 -6.20 -5.39
N GLU A 136 -0.08 -7.35 -6.05
CA GLU A 136 0.82 -7.48 -7.19
C GLU A 136 0.41 -6.57 -8.36
N SER A 137 -0.90 -6.45 -8.62
CA SER A 137 -1.40 -5.51 -9.64
C SER A 137 -1.03 -4.06 -9.33
N VAL A 138 -1.10 -3.63 -8.06
CA VAL A 138 -0.68 -2.27 -7.68
C VAL A 138 0.85 -2.15 -7.74
N ARG A 139 1.60 -3.19 -7.34
CA ARG A 139 3.07 -3.22 -7.38
C ARG A 139 3.59 -2.99 -8.80
N ASP A 140 3.01 -3.66 -9.78
CA ASP A 140 3.46 -3.56 -11.18
C ASP A 140 3.19 -2.16 -11.76
N ASN A 141 2.21 -1.43 -11.23
CA ASN A 141 1.94 -0.03 -11.59
C ASN A 141 2.85 0.97 -10.86
N VAL A 142 3.46 0.58 -9.74
CA VAL A 142 4.37 1.42 -8.94
C VAL A 142 5.85 1.21 -9.34
N ARG A 143 6.15 0.15 -10.11
CA ARG A 143 7.52 -0.23 -10.51
C ARG A 143 8.10 0.70 -11.57
#